data_AF-A0A9E0LU05-F1
#
_entry.id   AF-A0A9E0LU05-F1
#
_cell.length_a   1.000
_cell.length_b   1.000
_cell.length_c   1.000
_cell.angle_alpha   90.00
_cell.angle_beta   90.00
_cell.angle_gamma   90.00
#
_symmetry.space_group_name_H-M   'P 1'
#
loop_
_entity.id
_entity.type
_entity.pdbx_description
1 polymer ?
#
loop_
_entity_poly.entity_id
_entity_poly.type
_entity_poly.pdbx_seq_one_letter_code
_entity_poly.pdbx_strand_id
1 'polypeptide(L)'
;MTTPEPSRSVDWSELAVRLGTVHIEGESVTLSEVRRALEILLGEDELRAAVELAASERKGALLANCVLRLIRTDVAISHCIDLFEKAPGSEDREVLMRLMGDILNRSAAPRLLSVFSASNGQLQLLLLDILRSALQDGSVFPEDVEDLFVEARRSTSTSVSELAAEIASNWEELR
;
A
#
# COMPACT_ATOMS: atom_id res chain seq x y z
N MET A 1 -6.96 -22.03 -32.16
CA MET A 1 -5.70 -22.60 -31.65
C MET A 1 -4.67 -21.50 -31.67
N THR A 2 -4.50 -20.80 -30.56
CA THR A 2 -3.45 -19.79 -30.38
C THR A 2 -2.15 -20.54 -30.12
N THR A 3 -1.15 -20.31 -30.97
CA THR A 3 0.22 -20.78 -30.77
C THR A 3 0.69 -20.27 -29.40
N PRO A 4 1.23 -21.12 -28.50
CA PRO A 4 1.81 -20.63 -27.26
C PRO A 4 2.96 -19.68 -27.62
N GLU A 5 2.91 -18.45 -27.11
CA GLU A 5 4.05 -17.55 -27.17
C GLU A 5 5.28 -18.26 -26.59
N PRO A 6 6.49 -18.04 -27.13
CA PRO A 6 7.69 -18.64 -26.58
C PRO A 6 7.79 -18.24 -25.12
N SER A 7 7.75 -19.22 -24.23
CA SER A 7 7.87 -19.03 -22.79
C SER A 7 9.19 -18.31 -22.53
N ARG A 8 9.14 -17.02 -22.24
CA ARG A 8 10.30 -16.25 -21.83
C ARG A 8 10.69 -16.80 -20.47
N SER A 9 11.65 -17.72 -20.44
CA SER A 9 12.15 -18.28 -19.19
C SER A 9 12.76 -17.16 -18.37
N VAL A 10 12.34 -17.01 -17.12
CA VAL A 10 12.93 -16.05 -16.20
C VAL A 10 14.38 -16.43 -15.95
N ASP A 11 15.30 -15.50 -16.18
CA ASP A 11 16.69 -15.63 -15.71
C ASP A 11 16.72 -15.30 -14.21
N TRP A 12 16.61 -16.35 -13.39
CA TRP A 12 16.60 -16.21 -11.94
C TRP A 12 17.94 -15.72 -11.38
N SER A 13 19.05 -16.05 -12.04
CA SER A 13 20.38 -15.60 -11.62
C SER A 13 20.57 -14.11 -11.88
N GLU A 14 20.14 -13.61 -13.04
CA GLU A 14 20.14 -12.18 -13.34
C GLU A 14 19.23 -11.42 -12.36
N LEU A 15 18.05 -11.96 -12.07
CA LEU A 15 17.11 -11.34 -11.14
C LEU A 15 17.68 -11.25 -9.72
N ALA A 16 18.32 -12.31 -9.23
CA ALA A 16 18.99 -12.31 -7.92
C ALA A 16 20.11 -11.26 -7.85
N VAL A 17 20.92 -11.13 -8.91
CA VAL A 17 21.96 -10.09 -8.99
C VAL A 17 21.34 -8.68 -9.00
N ARG A 18 20.26 -8.47 -9.78
CA ARG A 18 19.54 -7.18 -9.83
C ARG A 18 18.93 -6.78 -8.49
N LEU A 19 18.47 -7.75 -7.71
CA LEU A 19 17.91 -7.52 -6.39
C LEU A 19 18.99 -7.36 -5.31
N GLY A 20 20.24 -7.65 -5.64
CA GLY A 20 21.35 -7.58 -4.70
C GLY A 20 21.35 -8.73 -3.69
N THR A 21 20.65 -9.84 -3.94
CA THR A 21 20.54 -10.98 -3.02
C THR A 21 21.73 -11.94 -3.07
N VAL A 22 22.68 -11.67 -3.97
CA VAL A 22 23.91 -12.45 -4.16
C VAL A 22 25.08 -11.69 -3.53
N HIS A 23 25.79 -12.33 -2.61
CA HIS A 23 26.91 -11.78 -1.86
C HIS A 23 28.13 -12.69 -1.89
N ILE A 24 29.27 -12.19 -1.40
CA ILE A 24 30.54 -12.97 -1.34
C ILE A 24 30.38 -14.25 -0.49
N GLU A 25 29.55 -14.19 0.56
CA GLU A 25 29.34 -15.29 1.51
C GLU A 25 28.22 -16.27 1.09
N GLY A 26 27.47 -15.96 0.03
CA GLY A 26 26.35 -16.77 -0.44
C GLY A 26 25.14 -15.94 -0.88
N GLU A 27 23.96 -16.54 -0.83
CA GLU A 27 22.69 -15.90 -1.16
C GLU A 27 21.81 -15.75 0.08
N SER A 28 21.14 -14.60 0.20
CA SER A 28 20.14 -14.38 1.24
C SER A 28 19.00 -13.55 0.69
N VAL A 29 17.78 -13.86 1.14
CA VAL A 29 16.56 -13.24 0.63
C VAL A 29 15.62 -12.89 1.78
N THR A 30 15.15 -11.66 1.77
CA THR A 30 14.13 -11.10 2.65
C THR A 30 12.78 -11.08 1.94
N LEU A 31 11.68 -10.98 2.70
CA LEU A 31 10.35 -10.84 2.11
C LEU A 31 10.23 -9.59 1.23
N SER A 32 10.96 -8.51 1.55
CA SER A 32 11.01 -7.29 0.75
C SER A 32 11.58 -7.57 -0.65
N GLU A 33 12.68 -8.32 -0.74
CA GLU A 33 13.30 -8.70 -2.01
C GLU A 33 12.40 -9.64 -2.82
N VAL A 34 11.67 -10.56 -2.18
CA VAL A 34 10.67 -11.40 -2.86
C VAL A 34 9.56 -10.56 -3.47
N ARG A 35 9.03 -9.59 -2.73
CA ARG A 35 7.99 -8.67 -3.23
C ARG A 35 8.50 -7.85 -4.41
N ARG A 36 9.74 -7.35 -4.33
CA ARG A 36 10.38 -6.62 -5.43
C ARG A 36 10.63 -7.51 -6.65
N ALA A 37 10.98 -8.79 -6.45
CA ALA A 37 11.11 -9.77 -7.53
C ALA A 37 9.77 -9.95 -8.26
N LEU A 38 8.68 -10.14 -7.51
CA LEU A 38 7.33 -10.27 -8.07
C LEU A 38 6.88 -9.01 -8.82
N GLU A 39 7.24 -7.83 -8.31
CA GLU A 39 6.99 -6.56 -9.00
C GLU A 39 7.67 -6.52 -10.38
N ILE A 40 8.94 -6.94 -10.45
CA ILE A 40 9.71 -7.01 -11.71
C ILE A 40 9.11 -8.02 -12.68
N LEU A 41 8.69 -9.19 -12.17
CA LEU A 41 8.16 -10.28 -13.00
C LEU A 41 6.79 -9.98 -13.59
N LEU A 42 5.92 -9.30 -12.83
CA LEU A 42 4.60 -8.91 -13.29
C LEU A 42 4.66 -7.66 -14.18
N GLY A 43 5.58 -6.74 -13.88
CA GLY A 43 5.70 -5.47 -14.57
C GLY A 43 4.72 -4.41 -14.07
N GLU A 44 5.08 -3.14 -14.24
CA GLU A 44 4.31 -2.02 -13.71
C GLU A 44 2.90 -1.92 -14.29
N ASP A 45 2.76 -2.17 -15.59
CA ASP A 45 1.48 -2.00 -16.29
C ASP A 45 0.43 -3.00 -15.79
N GLU A 46 0.83 -4.26 -15.56
CA GLU A 46 -0.06 -5.28 -15.00
C GLU A 46 -0.44 -4.98 -13.55
N LEU A 47 0.48 -4.39 -12.77
CA LEU A 47 0.18 -3.96 -11.40
C LEU A 47 -0.81 -2.79 -11.38
N ARG A 48 -0.66 -1.80 -12.26
CA ARG A 48 -1.61 -0.69 -12.41
C ARG A 48 -2.98 -1.21 -12.85
N ALA A 49 -3.02 -2.10 -13.84
CA ALA A 49 -4.25 -2.74 -14.30
C ALA A 49 -4.93 -3.56 -13.20
N ALA A 50 -4.15 -4.26 -12.36
CA ALA A 50 -4.67 -4.99 -11.21
C ALA A 50 -5.30 -4.06 -10.17
N VAL A 51 -4.70 -2.88 -9.89
CA VAL A 51 -5.27 -1.87 -9.00
C VAL A 51 -6.62 -1.37 -9.55
N GLU A 52 -6.68 -1.03 -10.83
CA GLU A 52 -7.93 -0.58 -11.47
C GLU A 52 -9.01 -1.68 -11.46
N LEU A 53 -8.63 -2.93 -11.73
CA LEU A 53 -9.55 -4.06 -11.65
C LEU A 53 -10.06 -4.27 -10.23
N ALA A 54 -9.16 -4.23 -9.23
CA ALA A 54 -9.50 -4.36 -7.81
C ALA A 54 -10.46 -3.26 -7.35
N ALA A 55 -10.28 -2.02 -7.82
CA ALA A 55 -11.16 -0.90 -7.52
C ALA A 55 -12.51 -0.95 -8.25
N SER A 56 -12.62 -1.71 -9.35
CA SER A 56 -13.83 -1.72 -10.20
C SER A 56 -14.96 -2.64 -9.73
N GLU A 57 -14.76 -3.45 -8.68
CA GLU A 57 -15.68 -4.49 -8.18
C GLU A 57 -16.15 -5.53 -9.23
N ARG A 58 -15.51 -5.57 -10.40
CA ARG A 58 -15.83 -6.52 -11.48
C ARG A 58 -15.31 -7.92 -11.16
N LYS A 59 -15.73 -8.90 -11.97
CA LYS A 59 -15.19 -10.27 -11.89
C LYS A 59 -13.66 -10.25 -11.96
N GLY A 60 -13.01 -10.91 -11.01
CA GLY A 60 -11.56 -10.91 -10.86
C GLY A 60 -11.01 -9.85 -9.90
N ALA A 61 -11.81 -8.85 -9.48
CA ALA A 61 -11.38 -7.81 -8.55
C ALA A 61 -10.85 -8.36 -7.23
N LEU A 62 -11.53 -9.36 -6.65
CA LEU A 62 -11.07 -9.99 -5.41
C LEU A 62 -9.71 -10.69 -5.57
N LEU A 63 -9.50 -11.40 -6.68
CA LEU A 63 -8.22 -12.05 -6.95
C LEU A 63 -7.12 -11.01 -7.16
N ALA A 64 -7.40 -9.95 -7.93
CA ALA A 64 -6.48 -8.84 -8.11
C ALA A 64 -6.10 -8.19 -6.76
N ASN A 65 -7.08 -7.91 -5.90
CA ASN A 65 -6.85 -7.42 -4.55
C ASN A 65 -5.95 -8.39 -3.75
N CYS A 66 -6.26 -9.70 -3.72
CA CYS A 66 -5.43 -10.68 -3.01
C CYS A 66 -3.98 -10.72 -3.52
N VAL A 67 -3.78 -10.63 -4.83
CA VAL A 67 -2.44 -10.55 -5.44
C VAL A 67 -1.73 -9.27 -4.99
N LEU A 68 -2.39 -8.11 -5.07
CA LEU A 68 -1.81 -6.84 -4.63
C LEU A 68 -1.48 -6.84 -3.13
N ARG A 69 -2.33 -7.43 -2.29
CA ARG A 69 -2.10 -7.59 -0.84
C ARG A 69 -0.90 -8.46 -0.51
N LEU A 70 -0.61 -9.46 -1.34
CA LEU A 70 0.55 -10.32 -1.16
C LEU A 70 1.84 -9.56 -1.48
N ILE A 71 1.83 -8.81 -2.59
CA ILE A 71 3.04 -8.18 -3.12
C ILE A 71 3.32 -6.83 -2.46
N ARG A 72 2.30 -6.03 -2.12
CA ARG A 72 2.41 -4.69 -1.49
C ARG A 72 3.49 -3.81 -2.14
N THR A 73 3.41 -3.63 -3.45
CA THR A 73 4.41 -2.90 -4.23
C THR A 73 4.22 -1.38 -4.17
N ASP A 74 5.32 -0.65 -4.35
CA ASP A 74 5.33 0.81 -4.44
C ASP A 74 4.51 1.30 -5.64
N VAL A 75 4.55 0.57 -6.75
CA VAL A 75 3.76 0.85 -7.96
C VAL A 75 2.26 0.77 -7.66
N ALA A 76 1.82 -0.28 -6.94
CA ALA A 76 0.41 -0.48 -6.65
C ALA A 76 -0.14 0.59 -5.72
N ILE A 77 0.55 0.86 -4.61
CA ILE A 77 0.09 1.87 -3.64
C ILE A 77 0.15 3.29 -4.25
N SER A 78 1.19 3.60 -5.03
CA SER A 78 1.29 4.91 -5.71
C SER A 78 0.16 5.11 -6.71
N HIS A 79 -0.14 4.11 -7.54
CA HIS A 79 -1.26 4.20 -8.48
C HIS A 79 -2.60 4.30 -7.77
N CYS A 80 -2.78 3.59 -6.65
CA CYS A 80 -4.00 3.67 -5.85
C CYS A 80 -4.22 5.07 -5.26
N ILE A 81 -3.15 5.72 -4.77
CA ILE A 81 -3.21 7.12 -4.31
C ILE A 81 -3.54 8.06 -5.47
N ASP A 82 -2.90 7.88 -6.64
CA ASP A 82 -3.15 8.73 -7.80
C ASP A 82 -4.60 8.61 -8.31
N LEU A 83 -5.20 7.42 -8.24
CA LEU A 83 -6.62 7.22 -8.52
C LEU A 83 -7.49 7.88 -7.45
N PHE A 84 -7.12 7.78 -6.18
CA PHE A 84 -7.86 8.38 -5.07
C PHE A 84 -7.95 9.91 -5.21
N GLU A 85 -6.83 10.56 -5.55
CA GLU A 85 -6.76 12.01 -5.76
C GLU A 85 -7.66 12.48 -6.91
N LYS A 86 -7.79 11.65 -7.97
CA LYS A 86 -8.59 11.93 -9.17
C LYS A 86 -10.04 11.49 -9.06
N ALA A 87 -10.40 10.71 -8.04
CA ALA A 87 -11.72 10.11 -7.91
C ALA A 87 -12.80 11.20 -7.68
N PRO A 88 -13.88 11.21 -8.50
CA PRO A 88 -14.89 12.26 -8.49
C PRO A 88 -15.92 12.11 -7.36
N GLY A 89 -16.14 10.89 -6.86
CA GLY A 89 -17.17 10.57 -5.86
C GLY A 89 -16.60 10.10 -4.53
N SER A 90 -17.40 10.24 -3.46
CA SER A 90 -17.05 9.72 -2.13
C SER A 90 -16.99 8.19 -2.08
N GLU A 91 -17.82 7.51 -2.88
CA GLU A 91 -17.87 6.06 -2.97
C GLU A 91 -16.59 5.50 -3.61
N ASP A 92 -16.18 6.03 -4.76
CA ASP A 92 -14.91 5.67 -5.41
C ASP A 92 -13.71 5.89 -4.48
N ARG A 93 -13.70 7.02 -3.75
CA ARG A 93 -12.66 7.34 -2.77
C ARG A 93 -12.65 6.36 -1.60
N GLU A 94 -13.81 5.91 -1.14
CA GLU A 94 -13.89 4.91 -0.07
C GLU A 94 -13.34 3.56 -0.53
N VAL A 95 -13.71 3.09 -1.72
CA VAL A 95 -13.17 1.85 -2.32
C VAL A 95 -11.65 1.92 -2.44
N LEU A 96 -11.13 3.02 -2.97
CA LEU A 96 -9.69 3.24 -3.11
C LEU A 96 -9.00 3.35 -1.74
N MET A 97 -9.63 3.96 -0.74
CA MET A 97 -9.10 4.03 0.62
C MET A 97 -8.97 2.62 1.24
N ARG A 98 -10.00 1.78 1.09
CA ARG A 98 -9.95 0.38 1.56
C ARG A 98 -8.85 -0.41 0.85
N LEU A 99 -8.74 -0.25 -0.47
CA LEU A 99 -7.67 -0.88 -1.26
C LEU A 99 -6.28 -0.40 -0.83
N MET A 100 -6.10 0.90 -0.57
CA MET A 100 -4.86 1.44 -0.02
C MET A 100 -4.49 0.75 1.29
N GLY A 101 -5.44 0.57 2.21
CA GLY A 101 -5.16 -0.10 3.49
C GLY A 101 -4.75 -1.56 3.35
N ASP A 102 -5.31 -2.27 2.37
CA ASP A 102 -4.96 -3.66 2.06
C ASP A 102 -3.52 -3.81 1.55
N ILE A 103 -3.05 -2.83 0.77
CA ILE A 103 -1.76 -2.89 0.06
C ILE A 103 -0.70 -1.96 0.66
N LEU A 104 -1.01 -1.28 1.77
CA LEU A 104 -0.16 -0.27 2.37
C LEU A 104 1.22 -0.83 2.71
N ASN A 105 2.24 -0.05 2.42
CA ASN A 105 3.61 -0.32 2.76
C ASN A 105 4.30 0.96 3.25
N ARG A 106 5.49 0.81 3.80
CA ARG A 106 6.27 1.90 4.39
C ARG A 106 6.53 3.05 3.41
N SER A 107 6.77 2.76 2.12
CA SER A 107 7.16 3.79 1.15
C SER A 107 6.05 4.80 0.86
N ALA A 108 4.79 4.42 1.08
CA ALA A 108 3.63 5.28 0.87
C ALA A 108 3.36 6.25 2.04
N ALA A 109 3.93 6.01 3.22
CA ALA A 109 3.66 6.79 4.42
C ALA A 109 3.82 8.32 4.23
N PRO A 110 4.85 8.84 3.52
CA PRO A 110 5.00 10.27 3.28
C PRO A 110 3.84 10.90 2.48
N ARG A 111 3.13 10.10 1.66
CA ARG A 111 1.98 10.59 0.87
C ARG A 111 0.68 10.57 1.65
N LEU A 112 0.57 9.79 2.74
CA LEU A 112 -0.69 9.62 3.47
C LEU A 112 -1.21 10.93 4.09
N LEU A 113 -0.33 11.86 4.45
CA LEU A 113 -0.74 13.18 4.94
C LEU A 113 -1.58 13.93 3.87
N SER A 114 -1.16 13.90 2.60
CA SER A 114 -1.91 14.53 1.52
C SER A 114 -3.28 13.87 1.30
N VAL A 115 -3.35 12.54 1.41
CA VAL A 115 -4.58 11.76 1.36
C VAL A 115 -5.52 12.14 2.52
N PHE A 116 -4.98 12.27 3.73
CA PHE A 116 -5.72 12.69 4.92
C PHE A 116 -6.29 14.11 4.78
N SER A 117 -5.49 15.07 4.30
CA SER A 117 -5.92 16.45 4.11
C SER A 117 -6.97 16.61 3.00
N ALA A 118 -6.92 15.77 1.96
CA ALA A 118 -7.90 15.76 0.87
C ALA A 118 -9.20 15.00 1.21
N SER A 119 -9.24 14.34 2.37
CA SER A 119 -10.34 13.49 2.83
C SER A 119 -11.37 14.27 3.65
N ASN A 120 -12.64 13.86 3.56
CA ASN A 120 -13.66 14.28 4.51
C ASN A 120 -13.54 13.51 5.84
N GLY A 121 -14.31 13.89 6.86
CA GLY A 121 -14.22 13.27 8.19
C GLY A 121 -14.40 11.74 8.19
N GLN A 122 -15.26 11.19 7.33
CA GLN A 122 -15.45 9.74 7.24
C GLN A 122 -14.21 9.03 6.67
N LEU A 123 -13.64 9.57 5.61
CA LEU A 123 -12.43 9.03 4.99
C LEU A 123 -11.20 9.22 5.89
N GLN A 124 -11.14 10.31 6.67
CA GLN A 124 -10.12 10.52 7.69
C GLN A 124 -10.16 9.44 8.79
N LEU A 125 -11.35 9.11 9.29
CA LEU A 125 -11.52 8.03 10.26
C LEU A 125 -11.09 6.68 9.67
N LEU A 126 -11.51 6.38 8.44
CA LEU A 126 -11.11 5.15 7.75
C LEU A 126 -9.58 5.06 7.58
N LEU A 127 -8.92 6.16 7.21
CA LEU A 127 -7.47 6.19 7.10
C LEU A 127 -6.77 5.98 8.46
N LEU A 128 -7.30 6.54 9.55
CA LEU A 128 -6.77 6.30 10.90
C LEU A 128 -6.92 4.83 11.32
N ASP A 129 -8.04 4.19 11.00
CA ASP A 129 -8.22 2.75 11.27
C ASP A 129 -7.26 1.89 10.44
N ILE A 130 -7.05 2.24 9.17
CA ILE A 130 -6.03 1.60 8.32
C ILE A 130 -4.63 1.75 8.94
N LEU A 131 -4.28 2.96 9.38
CA LEU A 131 -2.99 3.22 10.01
C LEU A 131 -2.82 2.46 11.30
N ARG A 132 -3.86 2.36 12.13
CA ARG A 132 -3.85 1.52 13.34
C ARG A 132 -3.46 0.08 13.00
N SER A 133 -4.08 -0.52 12.00
CA SER A 133 -3.76 -1.89 11.57
C SER A 133 -2.35 -2.00 10.98
N ALA A 134 -1.92 -1.02 10.17
CA ALA A 134 -0.59 -1.01 9.56
C ALA A 134 0.55 -0.81 10.57
N LEU A 135 0.30 -0.07 11.65
CA LEU A 135 1.22 0.06 12.78
C LEU A 135 1.30 -1.25 13.58
N GLN A 136 0.17 -1.92 13.78
CA GLN A 136 0.12 -3.21 14.50
C GLN A 136 0.82 -4.35 13.74
N ASP A 137 0.72 -4.40 12.41
CA ASP A 137 1.36 -5.44 11.61
C ASP A 137 2.78 -5.08 11.12
N GLY A 138 3.26 -3.88 11.48
CA GLY A 138 4.60 -3.39 11.14
C GLY A 138 4.78 -3.01 9.67
N SER A 139 3.69 -2.81 8.92
CA SER A 139 3.75 -2.33 7.53
C SER A 139 4.20 -0.88 7.42
N VAL A 140 3.96 -0.09 8.48
CA VAL A 140 4.36 1.31 8.64
C VAL A 140 4.85 1.51 10.07
N PHE A 141 5.79 2.43 10.29
CA PHE A 141 6.29 2.76 11.62
C PHE A 141 5.78 4.12 12.10
N PRO A 142 5.68 4.36 13.42
CA PRO A 142 5.19 5.62 13.96
C PRO A 142 5.92 6.85 13.42
N GLU A 143 7.24 6.78 13.25
CA GLU A 143 8.05 7.86 12.69
C GLU A 143 7.72 8.21 11.24
N ASP A 144 7.14 7.28 10.47
CA ASP A 144 6.82 7.53 9.07
C ASP A 144 5.49 8.30 8.90
N VAL A 145 4.66 8.36 9.96
CA VAL A 145 3.30 8.95 9.93
C VAL A 145 3.04 9.97 11.05
N GLU A 146 4.10 10.43 11.73
CA GLU A 146 4.01 11.37 12.84
C GLU A 146 3.27 12.66 12.46
N ASP A 147 3.63 13.26 11.32
CA ASP A 147 3.00 14.50 10.83
C ASP A 147 1.49 14.34 10.59
N LEU A 148 1.06 13.15 10.14
CA LEU A 148 -0.37 12.85 9.96
C LEU A 148 -1.09 12.82 11.30
N PHE A 149 -0.53 12.21 12.35
CA PHE A 149 -1.14 12.22 13.68
C PHE A 149 -1.14 13.61 14.32
N VAL A 150 -0.12 14.45 14.06
CA VAL A 150 -0.13 15.85 14.48
C VAL A 150 -1.31 16.59 13.84
N GLU A 151 -1.53 16.42 12.54
CA GLU A 151 -2.64 17.05 11.83
C GLU A 151 -4.00 16.49 12.28
N ALA A 152 -4.12 15.17 12.41
CA ALA A 152 -5.38 14.53 12.79
C ALA A 152 -5.86 14.94 14.19
N ARG A 153 -4.94 15.09 15.16
CA ARG A 153 -5.25 15.60 16.51
C ARG A 153 -5.75 17.05 16.52
N ARG A 154 -5.47 17.83 15.47
CA ARG A 154 -5.94 19.22 15.31
C ARG A 154 -7.23 19.31 14.49
N SER A 155 -7.77 18.18 14.03
CA SER A 155 -9.01 18.15 13.25
C SER A 155 -10.16 18.79 14.02
N THR A 156 -11.03 19.52 13.32
CA THR A 156 -12.27 20.07 13.90
C THR A 156 -13.32 18.97 14.16
N SER A 157 -13.13 17.78 13.60
CA SER A 157 -13.96 16.61 13.89
C SER A 157 -13.50 15.96 15.18
N THR A 158 -14.34 16.02 16.22
CA THR A 158 -14.05 15.41 17.53
C THR A 158 -13.66 13.94 17.39
N SER A 159 -14.42 13.15 16.63
CA SER A 159 -14.12 11.73 16.42
C SER A 159 -12.76 11.48 15.78
N VAL A 160 -12.34 12.33 14.82
CA VAL A 160 -11.02 12.21 14.17
C VAL A 160 -9.91 12.54 15.16
N SER A 161 -10.07 13.64 15.91
CA SER A 161 -9.07 14.08 16.88
C SER A 161 -8.90 13.10 18.04
N GLU A 162 -9.99 12.52 18.56
CA GLU A 162 -9.99 11.54 19.65
C GLU A 162 -9.35 10.23 19.19
N LEU A 163 -9.73 9.72 18.02
CA LEU A 163 -9.16 8.49 17.47
C LEU A 163 -7.65 8.62 17.22
N ALA A 164 -7.21 9.76 16.69
CA ALA A 164 -5.80 10.03 16.48
C ALA A 164 -5.01 10.08 17.80
N ALA A 165 -5.58 10.68 18.85
CA ALA A 165 -4.96 10.72 20.17
C ALA A 165 -4.87 9.33 20.81
N GLU A 166 -5.93 8.51 20.70
CA GLU A 166 -5.95 7.13 21.18
C GLU A 166 -4.85 6.28 20.52
N ILE A 167 -4.76 6.33 19.19
CA ILE A 167 -3.74 5.58 18.45
C ILE A 167 -2.35 6.05 18.86
N ALA A 168 -2.10 7.36 18.90
CA ALA A 168 -0.79 7.90 19.28
C ALA A 168 -0.35 7.49 20.71
N SER A 169 -1.27 7.55 21.68
CA SER A 169 -0.99 7.18 23.08
C SER A 169 -0.52 5.72 23.20
N ASN A 170 -1.18 4.80 22.50
CA ASN A 170 -0.82 3.37 22.53
C ASN A 170 0.61 3.10 22.06
N TRP A 171 1.18 3.97 21.21
CA TRP A 171 2.53 3.80 20.66
C TRP A 171 3.60 4.57 21.43
N GLU A 172 3.24 5.68 22.09
CA GLU A 172 4.14 6.37 23.03
C GLU A 172 4.47 5.49 24.25
N GLU A 173 3.53 4.63 24.69
CA GLU A 173 3.74 3.67 25.77
C GLU A 173 4.68 2.49 25.41
N LEU A 174 4.93 2.28 24.10
CA LEU A 174 5.76 1.18 23.59
C LEU A 174 7.18 1.62 23.21
N ARG A 175 7.50 2.92 23.32
CA ARG A 175 8.85 3.50 23.13
C ARG A 175 9.64 3.53 24.43
#